data_AF-A0A914Z752-F1
#
_entry.id   AF-A0A914Z752-F1
#
_cell.length_a   1.000
_cell.length_b   1.000
_cell.length_c   1.000
_cell.angle_alpha   90.00
_cell.angle_beta   90.00
_cell.angle_gamma   90.00
#
_symmetry.space_group_name_H-M   'P 1'
#
loop_
_entity.id
_entity.type
_entity.pdbx_description
1 polymer ?
#
loop_
_entity_poly.entity_id
_entity_poly.type
_entity_poly.pdbx_seq_one_letter_code
_entity_poly.pdbx_strand_id
1 'polypeptide(L)'
;MPTFRIATFFLVILIYCIFSNFEVMASGDTGSLPDKFLGSFKLEKSENFDEFLASKGVNWFVRKMIQMASITKIFQKSADKPNRYTAINLSSKENTKWEDWALNEPFEAKGLDGTRHKITFGLPDENTLTENHVRIEYEGDNDETYHYTREGDYLILKMSNEKITCRRFFKVQPENKK
;
A
#
# COMPACT_ATOMS: atom_id res chain seq x y z
N MET A 1 43.76 3.75 62.15
CA MET A 1 44.61 2.90 61.27
C MET A 1 43.70 2.19 60.26
N PRO A 2 44.19 1.97 59.03
CA PRO A 2 43.45 1.98 57.76
C PRO A 2 42.85 0.59 57.43
N THR A 3 41.93 0.42 56.47
CA THR A 3 42.14 0.36 55.00
C THR A 3 40.77 0.35 54.27
N PHE A 4 40.52 1.21 53.26
CA PHE A 4 40.55 0.92 51.80
C PHE A 4 39.72 -0.34 51.44
N ARG A 5 38.72 -0.37 50.52
CA ARG A 5 38.62 0.10 49.11
C ARG A 5 37.30 -0.53 48.57
N ILE A 6 36.43 0.02 47.72
CA ILE A 6 36.51 0.24 46.26
C ILE A 6 35.13 0.77 45.82
N ALA A 7 35.16 1.66 44.83
CA ALA A 7 34.05 2.24 44.11
C ALA A 7 33.22 1.22 43.31
N THR A 8 31.91 1.45 43.16
CA THR A 8 31.27 1.32 41.85
C THR A 8 30.08 2.27 41.76
N PHE A 9 30.25 3.29 40.92
CA PHE A 9 29.18 4.06 40.27
C PHE A 9 28.15 3.09 39.69
N PHE A 10 26.85 3.33 39.82
CA PHE A 10 25.94 3.30 38.67
C PHE A 10 24.69 4.11 38.97
N LEU A 11 24.69 5.27 38.33
CA LEU A 11 23.57 6.15 38.04
C LEU A 11 22.51 5.34 37.25
N VAL A 12 21.31 5.17 37.78
CA VAL A 12 20.16 4.79 36.95
C VAL A 12 19.07 5.83 37.14
N ILE A 13 19.10 6.77 36.20
CA ILE A 13 18.06 7.74 35.89
C ILE A 13 16.76 6.95 35.66
N LEU A 14 15.77 7.14 36.52
CA LEU A 14 14.41 6.69 36.24
C LEU A 14 13.87 7.59 35.11
N ILE A 15 14.01 7.10 33.88
CA ILE A 15 13.47 7.73 32.69
C ILE A 15 11.95 7.78 32.85
N TYR A 16 11.41 8.99 32.95
CA TYR A 16 10.03 9.30 32.63
C TYR A 16 9.75 8.74 31.23
N CYS A 17 9.14 7.57 31.14
CA CYS A 17 8.45 7.16 29.92
C CYS A 17 7.23 8.07 29.82
N ILE A 18 7.44 9.22 29.19
CA ILE A 18 6.38 9.96 28.51
C ILE A 18 5.79 8.93 27.55
N PHE A 19 4.65 8.36 27.93
CA PHE A 19 3.77 7.74 26.95
C PHE A 19 3.45 8.86 25.98
N SER A 20 4.15 8.89 24.85
CA SER A 20 3.71 9.62 23.68
C SER A 20 2.38 8.99 23.32
N ASN A 21 1.30 9.56 23.85
CA ASN A 21 -0.02 9.42 23.29
C ASN A 21 0.15 9.90 21.85
N PHE A 22 0.33 8.95 20.93
CA PHE A 22 0.12 9.21 19.52
C PHE A 22 -1.38 9.41 19.39
N GLU A 23 -1.83 10.64 19.64
CA GLU A 23 -3.15 11.08 19.27
C GLU A 23 -3.23 10.93 17.76
N VAL A 24 -3.90 9.86 17.33
CA VAL A 24 -4.43 9.77 15.98
C VAL A 24 -5.41 10.93 15.88
N MET A 25 -4.94 12.04 15.31
CA MET A 25 -5.78 13.14 14.88
C MET A 25 -6.67 12.62 13.74
N ALA A 26 -7.79 12.00 14.10
CA ALA A 26 -8.90 11.79 13.19
C ALA A 26 -9.61 13.15 13.02
N SER A 27 -8.96 14.06 12.30
CA SER A 27 -9.54 15.34 11.92
C SER A 27 -9.68 15.41 10.41
N GLY A 28 -10.91 15.62 9.95
CA GLY A 28 -11.20 16.07 8.60
C GLY A 28 -12.07 15.08 7.85
N ASP A 29 -13.27 15.56 7.52
CA ASP A 29 -14.06 15.16 6.35
C ASP A 29 -13.34 14.14 5.47
N THR A 30 -13.76 12.87 5.49
CA THR A 30 -13.19 11.84 4.62
C THR A 30 -13.53 12.24 3.19
N GLY A 31 -12.64 13.03 2.58
CA GLY A 31 -12.81 13.54 1.23
C GLY A 31 -13.18 12.39 0.31
N SER A 32 -14.16 12.60 -0.56
CA SER A 32 -14.51 11.58 -1.56
C SER A 32 -13.28 11.28 -2.43
N LEU A 33 -13.12 10.02 -2.84
CA LEU A 33 -12.09 9.63 -3.79
C LEU A 33 -12.20 10.52 -5.04
N PRO A 34 -11.17 11.30 -5.39
CA PRO A 34 -11.21 12.17 -6.55
C PRO A 34 -11.48 11.37 -7.83
N ASP A 35 -12.37 11.88 -8.68
CA ASP A 35 -12.81 11.18 -9.90
C ASP A 35 -11.65 10.81 -10.84
N LYS A 36 -10.51 11.51 -10.76
CA LYS A 36 -9.29 11.17 -11.52
C LYS A 36 -8.71 9.78 -11.21
N PHE A 37 -9.04 9.19 -10.06
CA PHE A 37 -8.65 7.83 -9.69
C PHE A 37 -9.68 6.77 -10.11
N LEU A 38 -10.86 7.18 -10.58
CA LEU A 38 -11.90 6.28 -11.08
C LEU A 38 -11.64 5.90 -12.53
N GLY A 39 -12.11 4.71 -12.91
CA GLY A 39 -11.98 4.18 -14.26
C GLY A 39 -11.19 2.89 -14.30
N SER A 40 -10.77 2.50 -15.51
CA SER A 40 -10.02 1.29 -15.80
C SER A 40 -8.61 1.64 -16.25
N PHE A 41 -7.60 0.98 -15.67
CA PHE A 41 -6.19 1.29 -15.88
C PHE A 41 -5.42 -0.01 -16.13
N LYS A 42 -4.90 -0.19 -17.34
CA LYS A 42 -4.15 -1.37 -17.74
C LYS A 42 -2.65 -1.11 -17.67
N LEU A 43 -1.90 -1.99 -17.01
CA LEU A 43 -0.46 -1.91 -16.95
C LEU A 43 0.14 -1.90 -18.36
N GLU A 44 0.95 -0.89 -18.66
CA GLU A 44 1.61 -0.75 -19.96
C GLU A 44 3.14 -0.87 -19.84
N LYS A 45 3.73 -0.24 -18.80
CA LYS A 45 5.18 -0.27 -18.59
C LYS A 45 5.54 -0.18 -17.11
N SER A 46 6.81 -0.47 -16.78
CA SER A 46 7.35 -0.37 -15.43
C SER A 46 8.82 0.04 -15.47
N GLU A 47 9.25 0.80 -14.46
CA GLU A 47 10.62 1.26 -14.22
C GLU A 47 11.16 0.60 -12.94
N ASN A 48 12.39 0.08 -13.00
CA ASN A 48 13.11 -0.55 -11.87
C ASN A 48 12.37 -1.70 -11.17
N PHE A 49 11.42 -2.35 -11.84
CA PHE A 49 10.55 -3.33 -11.20
C PHE A 49 11.25 -4.68 -10.96
N ASP A 50 12.13 -5.11 -11.86
CA ASP A 50 12.90 -6.35 -11.66
C ASP A 50 13.88 -6.19 -10.49
N GLU A 51 14.55 -5.04 -10.41
CA GLU A 51 15.50 -4.70 -9.36
C GLU A 51 14.78 -4.54 -8.02
N PHE A 52 13.61 -3.90 -8.00
CA PHE A 52 12.77 -3.82 -6.82
C PHE A 52 12.38 -5.20 -6.30
N LEU A 53 11.86 -6.08 -7.16
CA LEU A 53 11.54 -7.46 -6.78
C LEU A 53 12.78 -8.24 -6.32
N ALA A 54 13.93 -8.05 -6.96
CA ALA A 54 15.19 -8.67 -6.56
C ALA A 54 15.63 -8.22 -5.16
N SER A 55 15.47 -6.94 -4.85
CA SER A 55 15.79 -6.39 -3.52
C SER A 55 14.86 -6.89 -2.41
N LYS A 56 13.65 -7.36 -2.76
CA LYS A 56 12.74 -8.08 -1.85
C LYS A 56 13.05 -9.58 -1.74
N GLY A 57 14.16 -10.05 -2.34
CA GLY A 57 14.57 -11.46 -2.29
C GLY A 57 13.77 -12.38 -3.21
N VAL A 58 12.95 -11.85 -4.12
CA VAL A 58 12.16 -12.68 -5.05
C VAL A 58 13.09 -13.37 -6.04
N ASN A 59 12.97 -14.70 -6.19
CA ASN A 59 13.81 -15.48 -7.10
C ASN A 59 13.65 -15.03 -8.57
N TRP A 60 14.77 -14.99 -9.32
CA TRP A 60 14.82 -14.54 -10.72
C TRP A 60 13.72 -15.11 -11.62
N PHE A 61 13.44 -16.42 -11.54
CA PHE A 61 12.42 -17.03 -12.39
C PHE A 61 11.01 -16.48 -12.07
N VAL A 62 10.69 -16.35 -10.79
CA VAL A 62 9.42 -15.78 -10.31
C VAL A 62 9.30 -14.31 -10.73
N ARG A 63 10.38 -13.53 -10.68
CA ARG A 63 10.38 -12.13 -11.12
C ARG A 63 10.01 -12.00 -12.59
N LYS A 64 10.53 -12.87 -13.47
CA LYS A 64 10.19 -12.85 -14.90
C LYS A 64 8.72 -13.21 -15.14
N MET A 65 8.19 -14.18 -14.41
CA MET A 65 6.75 -14.50 -14.46
C MET A 65 5.88 -13.31 -14.02
N ILE A 66 6.26 -12.62 -12.94
CA ILE A 66 5.52 -11.43 -12.46
C ILE A 66 5.59 -10.27 -13.47
N GLN A 67 6.72 -10.08 -14.16
CA GLN A 67 6.88 -9.06 -15.20
C GLN A 67 6.02 -9.33 -16.44
N MET A 68 5.81 -10.60 -16.79
CA MET A 68 4.97 -10.98 -17.93
C MET A 68 3.47 -10.95 -17.60
N ALA A 69 3.09 -10.87 -16.32
CA ALA A 69 1.70 -10.86 -15.91
C ALA A 69 1.02 -9.54 -16.34
N SER A 70 -0.14 -9.67 -16.99
CA SER A 70 -1.00 -8.53 -17.25
C SER A 70 -1.74 -8.14 -15.97
N ILE A 71 -1.91 -6.84 -15.74
CA ILE A 71 -2.69 -6.30 -14.62
C ILE A 71 -3.57 -5.17 -15.14
N THR A 72 -4.86 -5.22 -14.84
CA THR A 72 -5.79 -4.11 -15.02
C THR A 72 -6.43 -3.79 -13.68
N LYS A 73 -6.32 -2.54 -13.23
CA LYS A 73 -7.00 -2.02 -12.05
C LYS A 73 -8.25 -1.25 -12.46
N ILE A 74 -9.36 -1.47 -11.77
CA ILE A 74 -10.60 -0.76 -12.00
C ILE A 74 -11.08 -0.20 -10.66
N PHE A 75 -11.33 1.10 -10.61
CA PHE A 75 -11.88 1.79 -9.44
C PHE A 75 -13.22 2.41 -9.83
N GLN A 76 -14.27 2.10 -9.07
CA GLN A 76 -15.64 2.51 -9.34
C GLN A 76 -16.33 2.96 -8.04
N LYS A 77 -17.30 3.87 -8.15
CA LYS A 77 -18.22 4.15 -7.03
C LYS A 77 -19.11 2.93 -6.81
N SER A 78 -19.35 2.56 -5.56
CA SER A 78 -20.39 1.57 -5.24
C SER A 78 -21.76 2.15 -5.58
N ALA A 79 -22.61 1.35 -6.20
CA ALA A 79 -23.99 1.75 -6.44
C ALA A 79 -24.68 2.04 -5.09
N ASP A 80 -25.43 3.13 -5.05
CA ASP A 80 -26.36 3.46 -3.96
C ASP A 80 -25.73 3.72 -2.57
N LYS A 81 -24.39 3.81 -2.47
CA LYS A 81 -23.70 4.09 -1.22
C LYS A 81 -22.72 5.26 -1.37
N PRO A 82 -23.00 6.44 -0.79
CA PRO A 82 -22.10 7.58 -0.86
C PRO A 82 -20.76 7.23 -0.19
N ASN A 83 -19.65 7.71 -0.78
CA ASN A 83 -18.29 7.50 -0.29
C ASN A 83 -17.88 6.03 -0.10
N ARG A 84 -18.51 5.13 -0.87
CA ARG A 84 -18.14 3.71 -0.95
C ARG A 84 -17.71 3.37 -2.37
N TYR A 85 -16.76 2.47 -2.49
CA TYR A 85 -16.09 2.17 -3.75
C TYR A 85 -15.91 0.67 -3.96
N THR A 86 -15.72 0.31 -5.21
CA THR A 86 -15.33 -1.03 -5.64
C THR A 86 -13.98 -0.96 -6.35
N ALA A 87 -13.05 -1.81 -5.91
CA ALA A 87 -11.75 -2.01 -6.55
C ALA A 87 -11.69 -3.41 -7.16
N ILE A 88 -11.43 -3.50 -8.46
CA ILE A 88 -11.27 -4.76 -9.18
C ILE A 88 -9.84 -4.82 -9.71
N ASN A 89 -9.13 -5.90 -9.40
CA ASN A 89 -7.83 -6.19 -9.99
C ASN A 89 -8.01 -7.40 -10.90
N LEU A 90 -7.82 -7.21 -12.20
CA LEU A 90 -7.80 -8.29 -13.18
C LEU A 90 -6.34 -8.63 -13.48
N SER A 91 -5.98 -9.90 -13.40
CA SER A 91 -4.65 -10.34 -13.81
C SER A 91 -4.69 -11.67 -14.57
N SER A 92 -3.58 -12.03 -15.19
CA SER A 92 -3.43 -13.33 -15.84
C SER A 92 -3.34 -14.51 -14.86
N LYS A 93 -3.28 -14.27 -13.54
CA LYS A 93 -3.15 -15.30 -12.50
C LYS A 93 -4.38 -15.38 -11.61
N GLU A 94 -4.71 -14.28 -10.93
CA GLU A 94 -5.78 -14.20 -9.94
C GLU A 94 -6.50 -12.86 -10.10
N ASN A 95 -7.84 -12.89 -10.05
CA ASN A 95 -8.66 -11.69 -10.04
C ASN A 95 -9.16 -11.42 -8.62
N THR A 96 -9.19 -10.15 -8.21
CA THR A 96 -9.82 -9.74 -6.95
C THR A 96 -10.89 -8.69 -7.21
N LYS A 97 -11.94 -8.73 -6.39
CA LYS A 97 -12.99 -7.72 -6.33
C LYS A 97 -13.22 -7.37 -4.86
N TRP A 98 -12.99 -6.12 -4.51
CA TRP A 98 -13.19 -5.59 -3.17
C TRP A 98 -14.29 -4.56 -3.24
N GLU A 99 -15.43 -4.86 -2.61
CA GLU A 99 -16.65 -4.05 -2.69
C GLU A 99 -16.85 -3.26 -1.39
N ASP A 100 -17.52 -2.12 -1.50
CA ASP A 100 -18.00 -1.31 -0.37
C ASP A 100 -16.91 -0.85 0.62
N TRP A 101 -15.68 -0.72 0.16
CA TRP A 101 -14.63 -0.10 0.95
C TRP A 101 -14.80 1.42 0.97
N ALA A 102 -14.31 2.06 2.04
CA ALA A 102 -14.25 3.50 2.19
C ALA A 102 -12.80 3.94 2.46
N LEU A 103 -12.52 5.21 2.21
CA LEU A 103 -11.21 5.78 2.54
C LEU A 103 -11.00 5.77 4.06
N ASN A 104 -9.80 5.38 4.47
CA ASN A 104 -9.32 5.24 5.85
C ASN A 104 -10.05 4.19 6.68
N GLU A 105 -10.90 3.34 6.07
CA GLU A 105 -11.53 2.20 6.73
C GLU A 105 -10.83 0.90 6.33
N PRO A 106 -10.20 0.16 7.27
CA PRO A 106 -9.58 -1.11 6.96
C PRO A 106 -10.63 -2.20 6.71
N PHE A 107 -10.36 -3.09 5.76
CA PHE A 107 -11.18 -4.28 5.49
C PHE A 107 -10.29 -5.49 5.20
N GLU A 108 -10.82 -6.69 5.41
CA GLU A 108 -10.08 -7.91 5.08
C GLU A 108 -10.50 -8.47 3.72
N ALA A 109 -9.51 -8.77 2.89
CA ALA A 109 -9.76 -9.42 1.61
C ALA A 109 -8.56 -10.26 1.16
N LYS A 110 -8.77 -11.08 0.13
CA LYS A 110 -7.70 -11.79 -0.55
C LYS A 110 -6.87 -10.79 -1.38
N GLY A 111 -5.55 -10.79 -1.21
CA GLY A 111 -4.60 -10.04 -2.02
C GLY A 111 -4.33 -10.70 -3.36
N LEU A 112 -3.57 -10.01 -4.24
CA LEU A 112 -3.15 -10.56 -5.54
C LEU A 112 -2.15 -11.71 -5.43
N ASP A 113 -1.46 -11.84 -4.30
CA ASP A 113 -0.58 -12.98 -3.99
C ASP A 113 -1.36 -14.24 -3.57
N GLY A 114 -2.66 -14.09 -3.31
CA GLY A 114 -3.57 -15.16 -2.94
C GLY A 114 -3.81 -15.31 -1.43
N THR A 115 -3.15 -14.52 -0.60
CA THR A 115 -3.23 -14.61 0.88
C THR A 115 -4.22 -13.59 1.46
N ARG A 116 -4.62 -13.74 2.73
CA ARG A 116 -5.52 -12.79 3.41
C ARG A 116 -4.77 -11.56 3.92
N HIS A 117 -5.25 -10.39 3.53
CA HIS A 117 -4.69 -9.09 3.89
C HIS A 117 -5.74 -8.25 4.61
N LYS A 118 -5.30 -7.44 5.58
CA LYS A 118 -6.00 -6.24 6.02
C LYS A 118 -5.57 -5.09 5.11
N ILE A 119 -6.52 -4.54 4.35
CA ILE A 119 -6.31 -3.56 3.31
C ILE A 119 -6.91 -2.23 3.75
N THR A 120 -6.19 -1.13 3.55
CA THR A 120 -6.71 0.22 3.82
C THR A 120 -6.39 1.14 2.64
N PHE A 121 -7.41 1.74 2.04
CA PHE A 121 -7.20 2.83 1.08
C PHE A 121 -7.17 4.16 1.81
N GLY A 122 -6.26 5.06 1.45
CA GLY A 122 -6.13 6.37 2.06
C GLY A 122 -5.93 7.47 1.03
N LEU A 123 -6.18 8.70 1.43
CA LEU A 123 -6.01 9.88 0.59
C LEU A 123 -5.28 10.97 1.40
N PRO A 124 -3.96 10.82 1.63
CA PRO A 124 -3.20 11.80 2.41
C PRO A 124 -3.25 13.22 1.82
N ASP A 125 -3.45 13.32 0.51
CA ASP A 125 -3.68 14.56 -0.21
C ASP A 125 -4.53 14.30 -1.46
N GLU A 126 -5.06 15.34 -2.10
CA GLU A 126 -5.93 15.23 -3.27
C GLU A 126 -5.28 14.54 -4.48
N ASN A 127 -3.95 14.43 -4.54
CA ASN A 127 -3.15 13.94 -5.65
C ASN A 127 -2.57 12.54 -5.45
N THR A 128 -2.66 11.99 -4.23
CA THR A 128 -2.06 10.70 -3.87
C THR A 128 -3.09 9.78 -3.22
N LEU A 129 -3.45 8.70 -3.91
CA LEU A 129 -4.21 7.58 -3.33
C LEU A 129 -3.23 6.55 -2.79
N THR A 130 -3.42 6.09 -1.56
CA THR A 130 -2.64 5.00 -0.96
C THR A 130 -3.45 3.71 -0.86
N GLU A 131 -2.81 2.57 -1.06
CA GLU A 131 -3.38 1.23 -0.81
C GLU A 131 -2.37 0.47 0.07
N ASN A 132 -2.72 0.30 1.34
CA ASN A 132 -1.89 -0.32 2.35
C ASN A 132 -2.31 -1.78 2.55
N HIS A 133 -1.34 -2.69 2.64
CA HIS A 133 -1.57 -4.11 2.84
C HIS A 133 -0.78 -4.66 4.02
N VAL A 134 -1.49 -5.18 5.01
CA VAL A 134 -0.91 -5.97 6.11
C VAL A 134 -1.34 -7.43 5.94
N ARG A 135 -0.39 -8.34 5.73
CA ARG A 135 -0.70 -9.78 5.62
C ARG A 135 -1.08 -10.34 6.99
N ILE A 136 -2.20 -11.06 7.05
CA ILE A 136 -2.76 -11.56 8.33
C ILE A 136 -2.08 -12.87 8.75
N GLU A 137 -1.67 -13.69 7.78
CA GLU A 137 -1.17 -15.05 8.02
C GLU A 137 0.32 -15.11 8.38
N TYR A 138 1.05 -14.00 8.26
CA TYR A 138 2.49 -13.94 8.49
C TYR A 138 2.82 -12.91 9.57
N GLU A 139 3.12 -13.39 10.78
CA GLU A 139 3.64 -12.53 11.84
C GLU A 139 5.03 -12.00 11.46
N GLY A 140 5.20 -10.67 11.52
CA GLY A 140 6.46 -10.00 11.20
C GLY A 140 6.71 -9.70 9.72
N ASP A 141 5.75 -9.97 8.83
CA ASP A 141 5.88 -9.55 7.43
C ASP A 141 5.65 -8.04 7.27
N ASN A 142 6.35 -7.47 6.29
CA ASN A 142 6.41 -6.03 6.10
C ASN A 142 5.10 -5.53 5.50
N ASP A 143 4.49 -4.57 6.20
CA ASP A 143 3.46 -3.71 5.62
C ASP A 143 3.95 -3.17 4.27
N GLU A 144 3.10 -3.28 3.25
CA GLU A 144 3.37 -2.74 1.93
C GLU A 144 2.34 -1.67 1.57
N THR A 145 2.83 -0.43 1.45
CA THR A 145 2.02 0.71 0.99
C THR A 145 2.32 1.01 -0.47
N TYR A 146 1.27 1.00 -1.27
CA TYR A 146 1.26 1.43 -2.66
C TYR A 146 0.81 2.88 -2.76
N HIS A 147 1.52 3.69 -3.55
CA HIS A 147 1.17 5.10 -3.77
C HIS A 147 0.79 5.33 -5.23
N TYR A 148 -0.42 5.80 -5.47
CA TYR A 148 -0.94 6.09 -6.79
C TYR A 148 -1.04 7.59 -7.03
N THR A 149 -0.52 8.03 -8.17
CA THR A 149 -0.72 9.39 -8.67
C THR A 149 -1.26 9.37 -10.10
N ARG A 150 -1.75 10.52 -10.57
CA ARG A 150 -2.28 10.70 -11.93
C ARG A 150 -1.39 11.65 -12.72
N GLU A 151 -0.97 11.22 -13.91
CA GLU A 151 -0.21 12.04 -14.85
C GLU A 151 -0.68 11.74 -16.28
N GLY A 152 -1.34 12.72 -16.92
CA GLY A 152 -1.97 12.52 -18.23
C GLY A 152 -2.89 11.30 -18.25
N ASP A 153 -2.61 10.38 -19.16
CA ASP A 153 -3.38 9.12 -19.33
C ASP A 153 -2.92 8.00 -18.37
N TYR A 154 -2.02 8.25 -17.43
CA TYR A 154 -1.43 7.23 -16.57
C TYR A 154 -1.85 7.34 -15.11
N LEU A 155 -2.17 6.18 -14.53
CA LEU A 155 -2.20 5.93 -13.10
C LEU A 155 -0.82 5.34 -12.77
N ILE A 156 -0.02 6.07 -12.02
CA ILE A 156 1.35 5.70 -11.71
C ILE A 156 1.37 5.14 -10.30
N LEU A 157 1.66 3.84 -10.18
CA LEU A 157 1.96 3.19 -8.90
C LEU A 157 3.43 3.37 -8.60
N LYS A 158 3.75 4.01 -7.48
CA LYS A 158 5.09 4.08 -6.89
C LYS A 158 5.19 3.11 -5.71
N MET A 159 6.25 2.31 -5.72
CA MET A 159 6.68 1.48 -4.59
C MET A 159 8.15 1.77 -4.31
N SER A 160 8.55 1.77 -3.05
CA SER A 160 9.94 2.00 -2.69
C SER A 160 10.35 1.25 -1.44
N ASN A 161 11.61 0.84 -1.39
CA ASN A 161 12.32 0.52 -0.17
C ASN A 161 13.53 1.46 -0.01
N GLU A 162 14.39 1.20 0.97
CA GLU A 162 15.57 2.04 1.25
C GLU A 162 16.52 2.22 0.04
N LYS A 163 16.51 1.29 -0.92
CA LYS A 163 17.49 1.24 -2.02
C LYS A 163 16.89 1.57 -3.39
N ILE A 164 15.63 1.20 -3.63
CA ILE A 164 15.05 1.19 -4.97
C ILE A 164 13.67 1.83 -4.94
N THR A 165 13.45 2.77 -5.85
CA THR A 165 12.11 3.25 -6.21
C THR A 165 11.70 2.63 -7.54
N CYS A 166 10.57 1.94 -7.52
CA CYS A 166 9.91 1.39 -8.70
C CYS A 166 8.66 2.21 -9.05
N ARG A 167 8.41 2.37 -10.34
CA ARG A 167 7.16 2.94 -10.86
C ARG A 167 6.51 1.97 -11.84
N ARG A 168 5.19 1.82 -11.75
CA ARG A 168 4.38 1.05 -12.71
C ARG A 168 3.32 1.96 -13.30
N PHE A 169 3.25 1.99 -14.62
CA PHE A 169 2.42 2.92 -15.37
C PHE A 169 1.23 2.17 -15.93
N PHE A 170 0.04 2.50 -15.45
CA PHE A 170 -1.22 1.93 -15.91
C PHE A 170 -1.94 2.94 -16.77
N LYS A 171 -2.11 2.63 -18.06
CA LYS A 171 -2.79 3.49 -19.03
C LYS A 171 -4.29 3.40 -18.86
N VAL A 172 -4.97 4.55 -18.83
CA VAL A 172 -6.43 4.63 -18.90
C VAL A 172 -6.93 3.80 -20.07
N GLN A 173 -7.91 2.95 -19.80
CA GLN A 173 -8.65 2.25 -20.83
C GLN A 173 -9.93 3.03 -21.11
N PRO A 174 -10.36 3.13 -22.38
CA PRO A 174 -11.68 3.67 -22.68
C PRO A 174 -12.73 2.89 -21.89
N GLU A 175 -13.76 3.58 -21.40
CA GLU A 175 -14.90 2.91 -20.83
C GLU A 175 -15.43 1.90 -21.85
N ASN A 176 -15.42 0.62 -21.48
CA ASN A 176 -16.14 -0.38 -22.25
C ASN A 176 -17.61 -0.01 -22.13
N LYS A 177 -18.13 0.75 -23.11
CA LYS A 177 -19.56 0.84 -23.37
C LYS A 177 -20.03 -0.58 -23.65
N LYS A 178 -20.51 -1.26 -22.60
CA LYS A 178 -21.33 -2.44 -22.75
C LYS A 178 -22.71 -2.01 -23.22
#